data_AF-A0AAE0U4S4-F1
#
_entry.id   AF-A0AAE0U4S4-F1
#
_cell.length_a   1.000
_cell.length_b   1.000
_cell.length_c   1.000
_cell.angle_alpha   90.00
_cell.angle_beta   90.00
_cell.angle_gamma   90.00
#
_symmetry.space_group_name_H-M   'P 1'
#
loop_
_entity.id
_entity.type
_entity.pdbx_description
1 polymer ?
#
loop_
_entity_poly.entity_id
_entity_poly.type
_entity_poly.pdbx_seq_one_letter_code
_entity_poly.pdbx_strand_id
1 'polypeptide(L)'
;MSGLQKNMLAFPTPSMFQASKCFVTYGAMGHLDPKQPPSKRKPWTTLTGQDFVHRVDLILPQEAYDAVYAKLVSDRPAPEFKRVVMSLHDILSGDFFAEYIKKGNINMLSEGRRGIDNVFCLKNGVLTMFLDKEAYERAGLVGKPHGVKGKRGMKPRWTVEFDLMGSSMFPGKKGFDRLIYASKNAFNTPITWLFCNISPTTPEPDPLASHFPVKYMCNPKVTQDIAVTIPNLSSFDTALCESDDDFESLSTEIYEWLSLVRLQSPRIDPGDQINPYLCRYQVPGDETGEHVGKACKLSWQGFLPTAWSRQTLIDIIAALPPKRWFSFSTTTFSKGMVGDNSECTILLPSAVEYIMWEVKPHE
;
A
#
# COMPACT_ATOMS: atom_id res chain seq x y z
N MET A 1 2.27 -36.50 -42.50
CA MET A 1 2.73 -36.76 -41.13
C MET A 1 3.42 -35.52 -40.62
N SER A 2 2.99 -35.04 -39.44
CA SER A 2 3.69 -34.17 -38.46
C SER A 2 4.48 -32.96 -39.02
N GLY A 3 4.12 -31.70 -38.80
CA GLY A 3 3.60 -31.10 -37.57
C GLY A 3 4.76 -30.54 -36.74
N LEU A 4 4.84 -29.21 -36.58
CA LEU A 4 4.95 -28.54 -35.28
C LEU A 4 5.08 -27.01 -35.43
N GLN A 5 4.17 -26.34 -34.73
CA GLN A 5 4.08 -24.91 -34.48
C GLN A 5 5.37 -24.29 -33.94
N LYS A 6 5.61 -23.03 -34.32
CA LYS A 6 5.97 -21.98 -33.35
C LYS A 6 5.11 -20.75 -33.61
N ASN A 7 3.90 -20.77 -33.04
CA ASN A 7 3.19 -19.55 -32.69
C ASN A 7 4.00 -18.89 -31.56
N MET A 8 4.86 -17.94 -31.91
CA MET A 8 5.33 -16.97 -30.92
C MET A 8 4.11 -16.15 -30.52
N LEU A 9 3.69 -16.32 -29.27
CA LEU A 9 2.76 -15.41 -28.61
C LEU A 9 3.40 -14.02 -28.66
N ALA A 10 2.99 -13.21 -29.64
CA ALA A 10 3.27 -11.80 -29.66
C ALA A 10 2.47 -11.18 -28.49
N PHE A 11 3.15 -10.97 -27.37
CA PHE A 11 2.62 -10.15 -26.31
C PHE A 11 2.46 -8.72 -26.86
N PRO A 12 1.32 -8.05 -26.63
CA PRO A 12 1.21 -6.64 -26.95
C PRO A 12 2.32 -5.91 -26.21
N THR A 13 3.18 -5.21 -26.94
CA THR A 13 4.12 -4.26 -26.35
C THR A 13 3.28 -3.30 -25.50
N PRO A 14 3.53 -3.17 -24.18
CA PRO A 14 2.82 -2.17 -23.39
C PRO A 14 3.07 -0.82 -24.06
N SER A 15 1.99 -0.10 -24.37
CA SER A 15 2.11 1.21 -25.00
C SER A 15 3.02 2.08 -24.13
N MET A 16 4.13 2.56 -24.70
CA MET A 16 5.17 3.41 -24.09
C MET A 16 4.69 4.73 -23.43
N PHE A 17 3.39 4.91 -23.19
CA PHE A 17 2.80 6.22 -22.82
C PHE A 17 2.10 6.27 -21.46
N GLN A 18 2.27 5.28 -20.57
CA GLN A 18 1.76 5.35 -19.19
C GLN A 18 2.78 4.78 -18.19
N ALA A 19 3.91 5.46 -18.04
CA ALA A 19 4.87 5.11 -17.00
C ALA A 19 4.38 5.60 -15.63
N SER A 20 4.51 4.76 -14.61
CA SER A 20 4.40 5.19 -13.22
C SER A 20 5.45 6.27 -12.95
N LYS A 21 5.08 7.30 -12.18
CA LYS A 21 6.02 8.36 -11.79
C LYS A 21 6.59 8.07 -10.42
N CYS A 22 7.90 8.16 -10.27
CA CYS A 22 8.58 8.12 -8.99
C CYS A 22 8.95 9.54 -8.59
N PHE A 23 8.49 9.99 -7.42
CA PHE A 23 8.88 11.27 -6.84
C PHE A 23 9.80 11.03 -5.68
N VAL A 24 10.91 11.76 -5.62
CA VAL A 24 11.84 11.72 -4.49
C VAL A 24 11.61 12.96 -3.62
N THR A 25 11.72 12.80 -2.31
CA THR A 25 11.67 13.92 -1.36
C THR A 25 12.73 13.69 -0.29
N TYR A 26 13.58 14.69 -0.08
CA TYR A 26 14.50 14.77 1.05
C TYR A 26 13.90 15.67 2.14
N GLY A 27 14.15 15.34 3.41
CA GLY A 27 13.79 16.24 4.50
C GLY A 27 14.31 15.78 5.86
N ALA A 28 14.13 16.64 6.87
CA ALA A 28 14.46 16.32 8.25
C ALA A 28 13.26 15.70 8.99
N MET A 29 13.51 14.61 9.71
CA MET A 29 12.64 14.07 10.74
C MET A 29 12.66 15.02 11.94
N GLY A 30 11.57 15.78 12.12
CA GLY A 30 11.39 16.60 13.32
C GLY A 30 11.32 15.75 14.59
N HIS A 31 11.41 16.39 15.75
CA HIS A 31 11.24 15.70 17.04
C HIS A 31 9.91 14.93 17.07
N LEU A 32 10.00 13.62 17.27
CA LEU A 32 8.84 12.75 17.38
C LEU A 32 8.49 12.59 18.86
N ASP A 33 7.41 13.26 19.28
CA ASP A 33 6.72 12.86 20.50
C ASP A 33 5.83 11.66 20.16
N PRO A 34 6.07 10.46 20.74
CA PRO A 34 5.23 9.30 20.51
C PRO A 34 3.76 9.54 20.88
N LYS A 35 3.47 10.50 21.76
CA LYS A 35 2.11 10.87 22.18
C LYS A 35 1.44 11.85 21.21
N GLN A 36 2.21 12.58 20.39
CA GLN A 36 1.71 13.55 19.42
C GLN A 36 2.46 13.43 18.10
N PRO A 37 2.25 12.33 17.35
CA PRO A 37 2.98 12.13 16.10
C PRO A 37 2.62 13.20 15.07
N PRO A 38 3.60 13.71 14.30
CA PRO A 38 3.31 14.70 13.28
C PRO A 38 2.36 14.13 12.22
N SER A 39 1.40 14.94 11.77
CA SER A 39 0.37 14.50 10.82
C SER A 39 0.31 15.34 9.55
N LYS A 40 0.85 16.56 9.59
CA LYS A 40 0.68 17.58 8.53
C LYS A 40 1.85 17.70 7.56
N ARG A 41 2.95 16.98 7.79
CA ARG A 41 4.16 17.03 6.96
C ARG A 41 4.50 15.66 6.41
N LYS A 42 5.27 15.62 5.32
CA LYS A 42 5.91 14.40 4.86
C LYS A 42 6.86 13.87 5.95
N PRO A 43 7.00 12.54 6.09
CA PRO A 43 6.37 11.47 5.30
C PRO A 43 4.95 11.10 5.76
N TRP A 44 4.46 11.70 6.86
CA TRP A 44 3.21 11.33 7.54
C TRP A 44 1.95 11.54 6.70
N THR A 45 1.91 12.65 5.94
CA THR A 45 0.81 12.94 5.01
C THR A 45 0.76 11.91 3.89
N THR A 46 1.92 11.50 3.36
CA THR A 46 2.02 10.48 2.31
C THR A 46 1.51 9.12 2.82
N LEU A 47 1.98 8.65 3.98
CA LEU A 47 1.52 7.39 4.56
C LEU A 47 0.02 7.38 4.86
N THR A 48 -0.50 8.49 5.41
CA THR A 48 -1.93 8.60 5.74
C THR A 48 -2.79 8.70 4.49
N GLY A 49 -2.27 9.31 3.42
CA GLY A 49 -2.95 9.50 2.13
C GLY A 49 -2.97 8.28 1.22
N GLN A 50 -2.23 7.21 1.54
CA GLN A 50 -2.29 5.95 0.77
C GLN A 50 -3.70 5.35 0.81
N ASP A 51 -4.06 4.55 -0.20
CA ASP A 51 -5.37 3.90 -0.30
C ASP A 51 -5.51 2.71 0.68
N PHE A 52 -5.51 1.48 0.19
CA PHE A 52 -5.46 0.27 1.02
C PHE A 52 -4.05 -0.30 0.96
N VAL A 53 -3.40 -0.49 2.11
CA VAL A 53 -2.04 -1.03 2.18
C VAL A 53 -2.11 -2.54 2.11
N HIS A 54 -1.43 -3.12 1.13
CA HIS A 54 -1.35 -4.57 0.94
C HIS A 54 -0.12 -5.17 1.62
N ARG A 55 1.00 -4.46 1.56
CA ARG A 55 2.29 -4.94 2.04
C ARG A 55 3.07 -3.83 2.70
N VAL A 56 3.77 -4.19 3.77
CA VAL A 56 4.73 -3.35 4.46
C VAL A 56 6.03 -4.11 4.61
N ASP A 57 7.14 -3.55 4.14
CA ASP A 57 8.48 -4.11 4.28
C ASP A 57 9.33 -3.19 5.15
N LEU A 58 10.11 -3.77 6.04
CA LEU A 58 11.12 -3.09 6.84
C LEU A 58 12.47 -3.76 6.59
N ILE A 59 13.48 -2.98 6.24
CA ILE A 59 14.88 -3.40 6.13
C ILE A 59 15.70 -2.61 7.14
N LEU A 60 16.54 -3.29 7.90
CA LEU A 60 17.45 -2.66 8.86
C LEU A 60 18.69 -3.55 9.10
N PRO A 61 19.77 -3.03 9.71
CA PRO A 61 20.94 -3.83 10.08
C PRO A 61 20.59 -5.01 10.99
N GLN A 62 21.26 -6.16 10.81
CA GLN A 62 20.98 -7.36 11.60
C GLN A 62 21.11 -7.12 13.11
N GLU A 63 22.06 -6.28 13.55
CA GLU A 63 22.26 -6.01 14.98
C GLU A 63 21.09 -5.28 15.65
N ALA A 64 20.22 -4.62 14.89
CA ALA A 64 19.06 -3.93 15.43
C ALA A 64 17.78 -4.77 15.37
N TYR A 65 17.85 -6.00 14.87
CA TYR A 65 16.72 -6.91 14.73
C TYR A 65 16.00 -7.15 16.06
N ASP A 66 16.72 -7.54 17.11
CA ASP A 66 16.10 -7.95 18.38
C ASP A 66 15.29 -6.82 19.03
N ALA A 67 15.84 -5.61 19.05
CA ALA A 67 15.16 -4.43 19.61
C ALA A 67 13.87 -4.09 18.86
N VAL A 68 13.91 -4.15 17.52
CA VAL A 68 12.76 -3.87 16.66
C VAL A 68 11.75 -5.02 16.73
N TYR A 69 12.19 -6.27 16.73
CA TYR A 69 11.32 -7.44 16.78
C TYR A 69 10.55 -7.52 18.11
N ALA A 70 11.22 -7.23 19.24
CA ALA A 70 10.56 -7.09 20.53
C ALA A 70 9.41 -6.07 20.44
N LYS A 71 9.70 -4.86 19.98
CA LYS A 71 8.71 -3.78 19.92
C LYS A 71 7.56 -4.01 18.92
N LEU A 72 7.88 -4.54 17.74
CA LEU A 72 6.93 -4.64 16.62
C LEU A 72 6.18 -5.97 16.54
N VAL A 73 6.66 -7.00 17.23
CA VAL A 73 6.13 -8.36 17.09
C VAL A 73 5.84 -8.99 18.45
N SER A 74 6.72 -8.84 19.43
CA SER A 74 6.52 -9.45 20.75
C SER A 74 5.57 -8.62 21.62
N ASP A 75 5.73 -7.30 21.62
CA ASP A 75 4.98 -6.37 22.49
C ASP A 75 3.60 -6.00 21.95
N ARG A 76 3.27 -6.38 20.71
CA ARG A 76 2.00 -6.01 20.06
C ARG A 76 1.42 -7.16 19.24
N PRO A 77 0.08 -7.32 19.22
CA PRO A 77 -0.55 -8.31 18.37
C PRO A 77 -0.35 -7.98 16.89
N ALA A 78 -0.22 -9.02 16.07
CA ALA A 78 -0.22 -8.86 14.62
C ALA A 78 -1.54 -8.23 14.16
N PRO A 79 -1.51 -7.31 13.17
CA PRO A 79 -2.75 -6.74 12.65
C PRO A 79 -3.59 -7.84 12.00
N GLU A 80 -4.91 -7.73 12.18
CA GLU A 80 -5.87 -8.70 11.68
C GLU A 80 -6.79 -8.08 10.63
N PHE A 81 -7.25 -8.92 9.71
CA PHE A 81 -8.36 -8.61 8.82
C PHE A 81 -9.23 -9.84 8.64
N LYS A 82 -10.46 -9.63 8.17
CA LYS A 82 -11.43 -10.69 7.92
C LYS A 82 -11.78 -10.73 6.43
N ARG A 83 -12.03 -11.93 5.91
CA ARG A 83 -12.67 -12.11 4.61
C ARG A 83 -14.09 -12.58 4.83
N VAL A 84 -15.05 -11.95 4.18
CA VAL A 84 -16.48 -12.24 4.37
C VAL A 84 -17.22 -12.15 3.04
N VAL A 85 -18.30 -12.91 2.88
CA VAL A 85 -19.18 -12.80 1.71
C VAL A 85 -20.47 -12.11 2.14
N MET A 86 -20.75 -10.95 1.57
CA MET A 86 -21.89 -10.10 1.91
C MET A 86 -22.40 -9.38 0.68
N SER A 87 -23.70 -9.12 0.61
CA SER A 87 -24.25 -8.17 -0.35
C SER A 87 -23.95 -6.73 0.09
N LEU A 88 -24.02 -5.78 -0.86
CA LEU A 88 -23.95 -4.37 -0.50
C LEU A 88 -25.12 -3.97 0.42
N HIS A 89 -26.26 -4.65 0.31
CA HIS A 89 -27.43 -4.39 1.15
C HIS A 89 -27.17 -4.73 2.62
N ASP A 90 -26.48 -5.83 2.90
CA ASP A 90 -26.13 -6.25 4.27
C ASP A 90 -25.26 -5.20 4.97
N ILE A 91 -24.36 -4.54 4.22
CA ILE A 91 -23.50 -3.45 4.73
C ILE A 91 -24.30 -2.17 5.01
N LEU A 92 -25.32 -1.89 4.20
CA LEU A 92 -26.10 -0.65 4.26
C LEU A 92 -27.35 -0.74 5.15
N SER A 93 -27.55 -1.86 5.84
CA SER A 93 -28.77 -2.11 6.62
C SER A 93 -28.48 -2.70 8.00
N GLY A 94 -29.51 -2.68 8.85
CA GLY A 94 -29.49 -3.29 10.17
C GLY A 94 -28.34 -2.82 11.07
N ASP A 95 -27.91 -3.73 11.93
CA ASP A 95 -26.92 -3.46 12.96
C ASP A 95 -25.53 -3.24 12.38
N PHE A 96 -25.21 -3.80 11.21
CA PHE A 96 -23.93 -3.55 10.54
C PHE A 96 -23.77 -2.05 10.22
N PHE A 97 -24.79 -1.45 9.61
CA PHE A 97 -24.78 -0.03 9.29
C PHE A 97 -24.75 0.85 10.55
N ALA A 98 -25.52 0.49 11.57
CA ALA A 98 -25.57 1.27 12.81
C ALA A 98 -24.26 1.21 13.62
N GLU A 99 -23.70 0.02 13.81
CA GLU A 99 -22.55 -0.19 14.68
C GLU A 99 -21.22 0.05 13.97
N TYR A 100 -21.01 -0.50 12.78
CA TYR A 100 -19.71 -0.40 12.10
C TYR A 100 -19.57 0.86 11.25
N ILE A 101 -20.66 1.31 10.61
CA ILE A 101 -20.62 2.52 9.79
C ILE A 101 -20.83 3.72 10.68
N LYS A 102 -22.02 3.90 11.27
CA LYS A 102 -22.38 5.14 11.97
C LYS A 102 -21.62 5.40 13.27
N LYS A 103 -21.29 4.36 14.03
CA LYS A 103 -20.58 4.49 15.33
C LYS A 103 -19.09 4.10 15.24
N GLY A 104 -18.77 3.12 14.42
CA GLY A 104 -17.43 2.55 14.26
C GLY A 104 -16.58 3.23 13.19
N ASN A 105 -15.44 2.61 12.91
CA ASN A 105 -14.58 2.96 11.79
C ASN A 105 -14.01 1.68 11.19
N ILE A 106 -14.39 1.41 9.95
CA ILE A 106 -13.97 0.21 9.22
C ILE A 106 -13.43 0.57 7.85
N ASN A 107 -12.56 -0.31 7.35
CA ASN A 107 -12.19 -0.36 5.94
C ASN A 107 -12.78 -1.62 5.32
N MET A 108 -13.34 -1.51 4.12
CA MET A 108 -13.72 -2.65 3.31
C MET A 108 -13.29 -2.49 1.85
N LEU A 109 -12.89 -3.59 1.24
CA LEU A 109 -12.55 -3.67 -0.18
C LEU A 109 -13.16 -4.93 -0.77
N SER A 110 -14.02 -4.79 -1.78
CA SER A 110 -14.58 -5.93 -2.50
C SER A 110 -13.54 -6.58 -3.42
N GLU A 111 -13.78 -7.83 -3.77
CA GLU A 111 -13.07 -8.47 -4.87
C GLU A 111 -13.32 -7.78 -6.21
N GLY A 112 -12.40 -7.99 -7.16
CA GLY A 112 -12.46 -7.45 -8.51
C GLY A 112 -11.28 -6.53 -8.86
N ARG A 113 -11.06 -6.33 -10.17
CA ARG A 113 -10.02 -5.46 -10.70
C ARG A 113 -10.60 -4.12 -11.09
N ARG A 114 -10.10 -3.04 -10.49
CA ARG A 114 -10.52 -1.66 -10.83
C ARG A 114 -10.29 -1.41 -12.32
N GLY A 115 -11.33 -0.98 -13.03
CA GLY A 115 -11.30 -0.75 -14.48
C GLY A 115 -11.77 -1.95 -15.33
N ILE A 116 -11.93 -3.14 -14.74
CA ILE A 116 -12.47 -4.34 -15.40
C ILE A 116 -13.78 -4.77 -14.73
N ASP A 117 -13.76 -4.95 -13.42
CA ASP A 117 -14.90 -5.44 -12.65
C ASP A 117 -15.61 -4.28 -11.92
N ASN A 118 -16.82 -4.52 -11.44
CA ASN A 118 -17.47 -3.61 -10.51
C ASN A 118 -16.82 -3.78 -9.14
N VAL A 119 -16.24 -2.71 -8.60
CA VAL A 119 -15.48 -2.75 -7.34
C VAL A 119 -16.07 -1.74 -6.38
N PHE A 120 -16.23 -2.16 -5.13
CA PHE A 120 -16.75 -1.36 -4.04
C PHE A 120 -15.67 -1.21 -2.98
N CYS A 121 -15.49 -0.01 -2.47
CA CYS A 121 -14.62 0.22 -1.35
C CYS A 121 -15.26 1.16 -0.34
N LEU A 122 -15.03 0.87 0.93
CA LEU A 122 -15.46 1.68 2.05
C LEU A 122 -14.23 2.09 2.83
N LYS A 123 -14.03 3.39 2.97
CA LYS A 123 -12.90 3.95 3.71
C LYS A 123 -13.29 5.28 4.33
N ASN A 124 -12.97 5.47 5.61
CA ASN A 124 -13.31 6.69 6.36
C ASN A 124 -14.81 7.05 6.26
N GLY A 125 -15.69 6.05 6.28
CA GLY A 125 -17.14 6.23 6.16
C GLY A 125 -17.65 6.58 4.75
N VAL A 126 -16.77 6.67 3.75
CA VAL A 126 -17.15 6.93 2.36
C VAL A 126 -17.18 5.63 1.56
N LEU A 127 -18.33 5.31 0.99
CA LEU A 127 -18.50 4.23 0.03
C LEU A 127 -18.23 4.78 -1.38
N THR A 128 -17.21 4.24 -2.04
CA THR A 128 -16.88 4.53 -3.44
C THR A 128 -17.13 3.29 -4.28
N MET A 129 -17.85 3.44 -5.38
CA MET A 129 -18.23 2.37 -6.30
C MET A 129 -17.67 2.67 -7.67
N PHE A 130 -16.86 1.74 -8.20
CA PHE A 130 -16.33 1.78 -9.56
C PHE A 130 -17.19 0.87 -10.42
N LEU A 131 -17.98 1.46 -11.31
CA LEU A 131 -19.02 0.77 -12.05
C LEU A 131 -18.73 0.78 -13.56
N ASP A 132 -19.05 -0.34 -14.22
CA ASP A 132 -19.28 -0.36 -15.65
C ASP A 132 -20.56 0.39 -16.04
N LYS A 133 -20.75 0.58 -17.34
CA LYS A 133 -21.92 1.27 -17.89
C LYS A 133 -23.24 0.63 -17.47
N GLU A 134 -23.33 -0.69 -17.57
CA GLU A 134 -24.58 -1.41 -17.39
C GLU A 134 -25.02 -1.37 -15.93
N ALA A 135 -24.09 -1.64 -15.00
CA ALA A 135 -24.30 -1.55 -13.58
C ALA A 135 -24.63 -0.12 -13.14
N TYR A 136 -23.96 0.89 -13.71
CA TYR A 136 -24.22 2.30 -13.43
C TYR A 136 -25.63 2.73 -13.86
N GLU A 137 -26.02 2.45 -15.11
CA GLU A 137 -27.32 2.82 -15.66
C GLU A 137 -28.46 2.07 -14.95
N ARG A 138 -28.27 0.78 -14.64
CA ARG A 138 -29.25 -0.02 -13.89
C ARG A 138 -29.42 0.46 -12.45
N ALA A 139 -28.34 0.91 -11.80
CA ALA A 139 -28.38 1.42 -10.44
C ALA A 139 -29.09 2.78 -10.35
N GLY A 140 -29.06 3.59 -11.42
CA GLY A 140 -29.72 4.90 -11.45
C GLY A 140 -29.13 5.90 -10.43
N LEU A 141 -27.85 5.75 -10.09
CA LEU A 141 -27.16 6.58 -9.10
C LEU A 141 -26.42 7.75 -9.75
N VAL A 142 -26.22 8.82 -8.99
CA VAL A 142 -25.47 9.99 -9.48
C VAL A 142 -23.97 9.73 -9.34
N GLY A 143 -23.26 9.66 -10.46
CA GLY A 143 -21.82 9.41 -10.51
C GLY A 143 -21.12 10.35 -11.48
N LYS A 144 -19.79 10.23 -11.52
CA LYS A 144 -18.93 10.96 -12.46
C LYS A 144 -18.22 9.95 -13.37
N PRO A 145 -17.97 10.27 -14.64
CA PRO A 145 -17.12 9.42 -15.48
C PRO A 145 -15.75 9.21 -14.83
N HIS A 146 -15.28 7.97 -14.86
CA HIS A 146 -13.99 7.55 -14.32
C HIS A 146 -12.98 7.33 -15.46
N GLY A 147 -11.79 7.90 -15.31
CA GLY A 147 -10.70 7.80 -16.29
C GLY A 147 -10.71 8.87 -17.39
N VAL A 148 -9.61 8.97 -18.12
CA VAL A 148 -9.41 9.96 -19.19
C VAL A 148 -10.36 9.67 -20.35
N LYS A 149 -11.23 10.63 -20.65
CA LYS A 149 -12.08 10.61 -21.84
C LYS A 149 -11.20 10.44 -23.09
N GLY A 150 -11.30 9.31 -23.79
CA GLY A 150 -10.90 9.25 -25.21
C GLY A 150 -9.80 8.30 -25.66
N LYS A 151 -9.38 7.27 -24.90
CA LYS A 151 -8.56 6.20 -25.50
C LYS A 151 -9.45 5.18 -26.24
N ARG A 152 -9.21 5.04 -27.55
CA ARG A 152 -9.85 4.07 -28.45
C ARG A 152 -9.69 2.65 -27.87
N GLY A 153 -10.77 2.05 -27.37
CA GLY A 153 -10.80 0.67 -26.87
C GLY A 153 -11.13 0.48 -25.38
N MET A 154 -11.16 1.54 -24.57
CA MET A 154 -11.55 1.41 -23.15
C MET A 154 -13.06 1.59 -22.97
N LYS A 155 -13.72 0.63 -22.30
CA LYS A 155 -15.14 0.75 -21.94
C LYS A 155 -15.31 1.90 -20.93
N PRO A 156 -16.33 2.77 -21.09
CA PRO A 156 -16.55 3.86 -20.15
C PRO A 156 -16.87 3.31 -18.76
N ARG A 157 -16.42 4.02 -17.73
CA ARG A 157 -16.56 3.68 -16.31
C ARG A 157 -17.10 4.87 -15.55
N TRP A 158 -17.74 4.61 -14.41
CA TRP A 158 -18.28 5.63 -13.52
C TRP A 158 -17.80 5.41 -12.10
N THR A 159 -17.52 6.50 -11.40
CA THR A 159 -17.29 6.51 -9.96
C THR A 159 -18.50 7.14 -9.28
N VAL A 160 -19.07 6.43 -8.33
CA VAL A 160 -20.20 6.88 -7.49
C VAL A 160 -19.73 6.89 -6.04
N GLU A 161 -19.98 7.99 -5.32
CA GLU A 161 -19.50 8.17 -3.94
C GLU A 161 -20.64 8.56 -3.00
N PHE A 162 -20.67 7.94 -1.83
CA PHE A 162 -21.60 8.25 -0.75
C PHE A 162 -20.84 8.39 0.56
N ASP A 163 -20.94 9.55 1.20
CA ASP A 163 -20.56 9.72 2.60
C ASP A 163 -21.66 9.09 3.47
N LEU A 164 -21.41 7.85 3.92
CA LEU A 164 -22.35 7.07 4.73
C LEU A 164 -22.50 7.62 6.15
N MET A 165 -21.60 8.51 6.61
CA MET A 165 -21.69 9.16 7.92
C MET A 165 -22.60 10.37 7.90
N GLY A 166 -22.81 10.97 6.73
CA GLY A 166 -23.62 12.17 6.55
C GLY A 166 -25.05 12.05 7.10
N SER A 167 -25.61 13.20 7.49
CA SER A 167 -26.99 13.34 7.97
C SER A 167 -28.06 13.00 6.92
N SER A 168 -27.67 12.90 5.64
CA SER A 168 -28.52 12.47 4.53
C SER A 168 -28.58 10.95 4.36
N MET A 169 -27.71 10.18 5.04
CA MET A 169 -27.63 8.72 4.95
C MET A 169 -28.38 8.05 6.09
N PHE A 170 -29.70 8.23 6.08
CA PHE A 170 -30.64 7.65 7.02
C PHE A 170 -31.92 7.21 6.29
N PRO A 171 -32.62 6.17 6.77
CA PRO A 171 -33.88 5.72 6.19
C PRO A 171 -34.90 6.85 6.02
N GLY A 172 -35.57 6.91 4.86
CA GLY A 172 -36.58 7.92 4.53
C GLY A 172 -36.03 9.17 3.84
N LYS A 173 -34.70 9.28 3.69
CA LYS A 173 -34.08 10.31 2.83
C LYS A 173 -33.95 9.76 1.42
N LYS A 174 -34.48 10.50 0.44
CA LYS A 174 -34.48 10.11 -0.99
C LYS A 174 -33.13 9.62 -1.52
N GLY A 175 -32.02 10.23 -1.09
CA GLY A 175 -30.68 9.82 -1.52
C GLY A 175 -30.29 8.43 -0.99
N PHE A 176 -30.51 8.20 0.31
CA PHE A 176 -30.25 6.91 0.95
C PHE A 176 -31.22 5.83 0.46
N ASP A 177 -32.50 6.13 0.33
CA ASP A 177 -33.50 5.17 -0.15
C ASP A 177 -33.19 4.68 -1.58
N ARG A 178 -32.67 5.58 -2.44
CA ARG A 178 -32.16 5.20 -3.78
C ARG A 178 -30.95 4.29 -3.71
N LEU A 179 -30.01 4.56 -2.79
CA LEU A 179 -28.84 3.70 -2.58
C LEU A 179 -29.27 2.31 -2.08
N ILE A 180 -30.21 2.25 -1.13
CA ILE A 180 -30.80 0.99 -0.65
C ILE A 180 -31.50 0.25 -1.79
N TYR A 181 -32.30 0.94 -2.61
CA TYR A 181 -32.94 0.33 -3.77
C TYR A 181 -31.91 -0.25 -4.75
N ALA A 182 -30.85 0.50 -5.08
CA ALA A 182 -29.77 0.01 -5.93
C ALA A 182 -29.07 -1.21 -5.33
N SER A 183 -28.82 -1.23 -4.01
CA SER A 183 -28.22 -2.38 -3.32
C SER A 183 -29.07 -3.66 -3.43
N LYS A 184 -30.40 -3.53 -3.49
CA LYS A 184 -31.33 -4.67 -3.60
C LYS A 184 -31.60 -5.13 -5.03
N ASN A 185 -31.44 -4.26 -6.02
CA ASN A 185 -31.86 -4.52 -7.40
C ASN A 185 -30.71 -4.56 -8.40
N ALA A 186 -29.75 -3.64 -8.27
CA ALA A 186 -28.60 -3.53 -9.18
C ALA A 186 -27.36 -4.26 -8.66
N PHE A 187 -27.19 -4.31 -7.33
CA PHE A 187 -26.04 -4.93 -6.64
C PHE A 187 -26.48 -6.03 -5.66
N ASN A 188 -27.43 -6.84 -6.12
CA ASN A 188 -28.13 -7.85 -5.30
C ASN A 188 -27.34 -9.14 -5.08
N THR A 189 -26.19 -9.28 -5.72
CA THR A 189 -25.35 -10.47 -5.62
C THR A 189 -24.35 -10.29 -4.48
N PRO A 190 -24.24 -11.23 -3.53
CA PRO A 190 -23.19 -11.22 -2.53
C PRO A 190 -21.81 -11.30 -3.19
N ILE A 191 -20.86 -10.54 -2.65
CA ILE A 191 -19.47 -10.53 -3.14
C ILE A 191 -18.51 -10.73 -1.98
N THR A 192 -17.30 -11.16 -2.29
CA THR A 192 -16.25 -11.30 -1.29
C THR A 192 -15.68 -9.94 -0.91
N TRP A 193 -15.53 -9.69 0.38
CA TRP A 193 -14.93 -8.49 0.95
C TRP A 193 -13.73 -8.83 1.81
N LEU A 194 -12.72 -7.98 1.75
CA LEU A 194 -11.76 -7.78 2.83
C LEU A 194 -12.35 -6.74 3.79
N PHE A 195 -12.34 -7.05 5.08
CA PHE A 195 -12.86 -6.23 6.16
C PHE A 195 -11.75 -6.00 7.19
N CYS A 196 -11.56 -4.76 7.62
CA CYS A 196 -10.71 -4.42 8.76
C CYS A 196 -11.46 -3.47 9.68
N ASN A 197 -11.59 -3.86 10.95
CA ASN A 197 -12.04 -2.95 11.99
C ASN A 197 -10.86 -2.07 12.42
N ILE A 198 -11.00 -0.76 12.27
CA ILE A 198 -9.98 0.21 12.71
C ILE A 198 -10.24 0.63 14.16
N SER A 199 -11.49 0.54 14.60
CA SER A 199 -11.84 0.83 15.99
C SER A 199 -11.21 -0.19 16.95
N PRO A 200 -10.80 0.25 18.16
CA PRO A 200 -10.16 -0.64 19.13
C PRO A 200 -11.14 -1.66 19.72
N THR A 201 -12.44 -1.39 19.63
CA THR A 201 -13.51 -2.25 20.14
C THR A 201 -14.31 -2.83 18.99
N THR A 202 -14.68 -4.10 19.14
CA THR A 202 -15.66 -4.76 18.27
C THR A 202 -17.05 -4.59 18.90
N PRO A 203 -18.10 -4.26 18.14
CA PRO A 203 -19.46 -4.18 18.66
C PRO A 203 -19.91 -5.51 19.30
N GLU A 204 -20.76 -5.43 20.32
CA GLU A 204 -21.35 -6.59 20.99
C GLU A 204 -22.88 -6.45 21.03
N PRO A 205 -23.65 -7.35 20.36
CA PRO A 205 -23.19 -8.47 19.54
C PRO A 205 -22.49 -8.00 18.25
N ASP A 206 -21.54 -8.80 17.71
CA ASP A 206 -20.82 -8.48 16.46
C ASP A 206 -21.75 -8.72 15.24
N PRO A 207 -22.19 -7.67 14.52
CA PRO A 207 -23.07 -7.84 13.35
C PRO A 207 -22.44 -8.69 12.25
N LEU A 208 -21.11 -8.70 12.15
CA LEU A 208 -20.36 -9.45 11.15
C LEU A 208 -20.39 -10.96 11.42
N ALA A 209 -20.61 -11.39 12.66
CA ALA A 209 -20.54 -12.81 13.04
C ALA A 209 -21.55 -13.69 12.30
N SER A 210 -22.72 -13.12 11.99
CA SER A 210 -23.79 -13.79 11.22
C SER A 210 -23.38 -14.19 9.79
N HIS A 211 -22.32 -13.56 9.26
CA HIS A 211 -21.78 -13.82 7.92
C HIS A 211 -20.57 -14.75 7.92
N PHE A 212 -20.26 -15.41 9.04
CA PHE A 212 -19.18 -16.40 9.18
C PHE A 212 -17.83 -15.93 8.60
N PRO A 213 -17.29 -14.79 9.06
CA PRO A 213 -16.06 -14.22 8.52
C PRO A 213 -14.85 -15.12 8.77
N VAL A 214 -13.97 -15.23 7.78
CA VAL A 214 -12.68 -15.92 7.91
C VAL A 214 -11.62 -14.92 8.39
N LYS A 215 -11.06 -15.15 9.57
CA LYS A 215 -10.03 -14.30 10.17
C LYS A 215 -8.64 -14.62 9.63
N TYR A 216 -7.85 -13.59 9.36
CA TYR A 216 -6.44 -13.67 8.96
C TYR A 216 -5.57 -12.79 9.86
N MET A 217 -4.42 -13.33 10.27
CA MET A 217 -3.39 -12.60 11.01
C MET A 217 -2.24 -12.27 10.07
N CYS A 218 -1.89 -11.00 9.97
CA CYS A 218 -0.74 -10.54 9.18
C CYS A 218 0.54 -10.71 10.01
N ASN A 219 1.01 -11.93 10.22
CA ASN A 219 2.29 -12.16 10.89
C ASN A 219 3.47 -11.77 9.97
N PRO A 220 4.54 -11.17 10.50
CA PRO A 220 5.70 -10.82 9.70
C PRO A 220 6.42 -12.06 9.19
N LYS A 221 6.73 -12.10 7.90
CA LYS A 221 7.76 -12.97 7.36
C LYS A 221 9.12 -12.33 7.63
N VAL A 222 9.98 -13.02 8.37
CA VAL A 222 11.31 -12.54 8.72
C VAL A 222 12.37 -13.23 7.86
N THR A 223 13.34 -12.47 7.39
CA THR A 223 14.57 -12.96 6.77
C THR A 223 15.74 -12.28 7.47
N GLN A 224 16.59 -13.07 8.12
CA GLN A 224 17.75 -12.59 8.88
C GLN A 224 19.04 -12.96 8.16
N ASP A 225 20.15 -12.37 8.60
CA ASP A 225 21.51 -12.66 8.16
C ASP A 225 21.68 -12.53 6.63
N ILE A 226 20.97 -11.59 6.00
CA ILE A 226 21.13 -11.30 4.59
C ILE A 226 22.53 -10.68 4.41
N ALA A 227 23.46 -11.43 3.81
CA ALA A 227 24.76 -10.89 3.44
C ALA A 227 24.56 -9.78 2.40
N VAL A 228 25.06 -8.59 2.70
CA VAL A 228 24.85 -7.42 1.85
C VAL A 228 26.05 -6.48 1.90
N THR A 229 26.46 -5.98 0.75
CA THR A 229 27.30 -4.80 0.66
C THR A 229 26.43 -3.56 0.83
N ILE A 230 26.67 -2.80 1.90
CA ILE A 230 25.87 -1.64 2.28
C ILE A 230 26.58 -0.38 1.74
N PRO A 231 25.91 0.43 0.92
CA PRO A 231 26.46 1.68 0.42
C PRO A 231 26.67 2.67 1.56
N ASN A 232 27.48 3.70 1.34
CA ASN A 232 27.63 4.77 2.34
C ASN A 232 26.35 5.60 2.44
N LEU A 233 25.42 5.17 3.29
CA LEU A 233 24.15 5.86 3.51
C LEU A 233 24.31 7.22 4.21
N SER A 234 25.42 7.46 4.90
CA SER A 234 25.74 8.77 5.50
C SER A 234 26.20 9.82 4.48
N SER A 235 26.59 9.41 3.27
CA SER A 235 26.93 10.34 2.17
C SER A 235 25.72 11.02 1.54
N PHE A 236 24.51 10.69 1.99
CA PHE A 236 23.27 11.35 1.55
C PHE A 236 23.08 12.75 2.16
N ASP A 237 24.17 13.42 2.49
CA ASP A 237 24.15 14.84 2.80
C ASP A 237 23.85 15.56 1.48
N THR A 238 22.60 15.99 1.31
CA THR A 238 22.19 16.77 0.15
C THR A 238 23.02 18.05 -0.05
N ALA A 239 23.74 18.51 0.97
CA ALA A 239 24.71 19.60 0.82
C ALA A 239 25.92 19.24 -0.07
N LEU A 240 26.17 17.95 -0.31
CA LEU A 240 27.20 17.44 -1.21
C LEU A 240 26.71 17.28 -2.65
N CYS A 241 25.40 17.34 -2.91
CA CYS A 241 24.86 17.32 -4.27
C CYS A 241 25.06 18.71 -4.88
N GLU A 242 25.89 18.81 -5.90
CA GLU A 242 26.18 20.08 -6.58
C GLU A 242 25.04 20.49 -7.53
N SER A 243 24.22 19.52 -7.97
CA SER A 243 23.09 19.72 -8.87
C SER A 243 21.88 18.82 -8.56
N ASP A 244 20.71 19.17 -9.13
CA ASP A 244 19.50 18.34 -9.09
C ASP A 244 19.71 16.97 -9.79
N ASP A 245 20.55 16.93 -10.83
CA ASP A 245 20.87 15.71 -11.59
C ASP A 245 21.67 14.72 -10.73
N ASP A 246 22.62 15.21 -9.92
CA ASP A 246 23.40 14.37 -9.00
C ASP A 246 22.50 13.74 -7.92
N PHE A 247 21.54 14.54 -7.40
CA PHE A 247 20.55 14.05 -6.44
C PHE A 247 19.61 13.01 -7.08
N GLU A 248 19.18 13.22 -8.32
CA GLU A 248 18.37 12.24 -9.06
C GLU A 248 19.13 10.91 -9.25
N SER A 249 20.40 10.95 -9.66
CA SER A 249 21.22 9.75 -9.85
C SER A 249 21.38 8.98 -8.54
N LEU A 250 21.87 9.65 -7.48
CA LEU A 250 22.10 9.03 -6.18
C LEU A 250 20.81 8.43 -5.59
N SER A 251 19.71 9.16 -5.67
CA SER A 251 18.42 8.68 -5.16
C SER A 251 17.86 7.52 -5.96
N THR A 252 18.13 7.45 -7.26
CA THR A 252 17.75 6.32 -8.12
C THR A 252 18.56 5.07 -7.77
N GLU A 253 19.89 5.22 -7.67
CA GLU A 253 20.82 4.14 -7.32
C GLU A 253 20.51 3.52 -5.95
N ILE A 254 20.24 4.35 -4.94
CA ILE A 254 19.92 3.89 -3.59
C ILE A 254 18.54 3.23 -3.53
N TYR A 255 17.56 3.73 -4.30
CA TYR A 255 16.27 3.08 -4.41
C TYR A 255 16.35 1.73 -5.14
N GLU A 256 17.20 1.61 -6.16
CA GLU A 256 17.49 0.34 -6.83
C GLU A 256 18.14 -0.65 -5.86
N TRP A 257 19.17 -0.23 -5.10
CA TRP A 257 19.80 -1.06 -4.07
C TRP A 257 18.78 -1.55 -3.03
N LEU A 258 17.96 -0.65 -2.46
CA LEU A 258 16.88 -1.03 -1.53
C LEU A 258 15.92 -2.04 -2.14
N SER A 259 15.56 -1.86 -3.42
CA SER A 259 14.70 -2.79 -4.15
C SER A 259 15.34 -4.17 -4.30
N LEU A 260 16.63 -4.24 -4.59
CA LEU A 260 17.37 -5.50 -4.67
C LEU A 260 17.47 -6.21 -3.30
N VAL A 261 17.63 -5.46 -2.21
CA VAL A 261 17.55 -6.00 -0.84
C VAL A 261 16.15 -6.55 -0.56
N ARG A 262 15.08 -5.82 -0.91
CA ARG A 262 13.69 -6.29 -0.76
C ARG A 262 13.43 -7.58 -1.53
N LEU A 263 14.01 -7.71 -2.72
CA LEU A 263 13.92 -8.89 -3.57
C LEU A 263 14.81 -10.05 -3.11
N GLN A 264 15.76 -9.83 -2.18
CA GLN A 264 16.84 -10.77 -1.86
C GLN A 264 17.61 -11.19 -3.12
N SER A 265 17.90 -10.20 -3.96
CA SER A 265 18.64 -10.42 -5.19
C SER A 265 20.06 -10.91 -4.86
N PRO A 266 20.63 -11.88 -5.59
CA PRO A 266 22.04 -12.23 -5.41
C PRO A 266 22.99 -11.09 -5.80
N ARG A 267 22.52 -10.03 -6.45
CA ARG A 267 23.34 -8.88 -6.89
C ARG A 267 23.88 -8.02 -5.73
N ILE A 268 23.30 -8.15 -4.54
CA ILE A 268 23.72 -7.41 -3.34
C ILE A 268 24.70 -8.21 -2.47
N ASP A 269 24.96 -9.48 -2.81
CA ASP A 269 25.86 -10.35 -2.07
C ASP A 269 27.32 -9.89 -2.28
N PRO A 270 28.11 -9.69 -1.21
CA PRO A 270 29.53 -9.32 -1.32
C PRO A 270 30.38 -10.30 -2.13
N GLY A 271 29.97 -11.56 -2.22
CA GLY A 271 30.65 -12.62 -2.97
C GLY A 271 30.17 -12.79 -4.42
N ASP A 272 29.29 -11.92 -4.91
CA ASP A 272 28.72 -12.03 -6.25
C ASP A 272 29.77 -11.78 -7.35
N GLN A 273 29.92 -12.74 -8.27
CA GLN A 273 30.91 -12.71 -9.36
C GLN A 273 30.23 -12.85 -10.72
N ILE A 274 29.23 -12.01 -10.98
CA ILE A 274 28.52 -12.05 -12.26
C ILE A 274 29.37 -11.52 -13.39
N ASN A 275 29.17 -12.13 -14.55
CA ASN A 275 29.78 -11.65 -15.77
C ASN A 275 29.27 -10.22 -16.06
N PRO A 276 30.16 -9.20 -16.20
CA PRO A 276 29.78 -7.82 -16.51
C PRO A 276 29.00 -7.65 -17.82
N TYR A 277 29.10 -8.61 -18.75
CA TYR A 277 28.26 -8.64 -19.96
C TYR A 277 26.79 -8.98 -19.67
N LEU A 278 26.49 -9.63 -18.54
CA LEU A 278 25.14 -10.01 -18.12
C LEU A 278 24.50 -8.98 -17.17
N CYS A 279 25.29 -8.42 -16.26
CA CYS A 279 24.81 -7.46 -15.28
C CYS A 279 25.90 -6.44 -14.97
N ARG A 280 25.55 -5.15 -15.06
CA ARG A 280 26.44 -4.03 -14.76
C ARG A 280 26.09 -3.31 -13.46
N TYR A 281 25.11 -3.83 -12.73
CA TYR A 281 24.75 -3.29 -11.41
C TYR A 281 25.97 -3.34 -10.49
N GLN A 282 26.18 -2.25 -9.77
CA GLN A 282 27.16 -2.10 -8.71
C GLN A 282 26.46 -1.45 -7.52
N VAL A 283 26.97 -1.69 -6.32
CA VAL A 283 26.43 -1.03 -5.13
C VAL A 283 26.76 0.47 -5.22
N PRO A 284 25.85 1.37 -4.79
CA PRO A 284 26.07 2.81 -4.95
C PRO A 284 27.23 3.33 -4.08
N GLY A 285 28.09 4.17 -4.66
CA GLY A 285 29.21 4.84 -3.99
C GLY A 285 30.59 4.35 -4.42
N ASP A 286 31.63 4.96 -3.82
CA ASP A 286 33.03 4.58 -4.08
C ASP A 286 33.44 3.37 -3.21
N GLU A 287 34.34 2.52 -3.73
CA GLU A 287 34.85 1.31 -3.05
C GLU A 287 35.36 1.56 -1.61
N THR A 288 35.77 2.79 -1.30
CA THR A 288 36.26 3.20 0.04
C THR A 288 35.16 3.45 1.07
N GLY A 289 33.90 3.58 0.65
CA GLY A 289 32.75 3.89 1.53
C GLY A 289 31.78 2.74 1.75
N GLU A 290 31.91 1.65 1.01
CA GLU A 290 31.10 0.45 1.17
C GLU A 290 31.56 -0.36 2.39
N HIS A 291 30.60 -1.00 3.06
CA HIS A 291 30.93 -1.98 4.09
C HIS A 291 30.10 -3.24 3.92
N VAL A 292 30.78 -4.38 4.05
CA VAL A 292 30.12 -5.68 4.12
C VAL A 292 29.44 -5.81 5.48
N GLY A 293 28.15 -6.08 5.45
CA GLY A 293 27.34 -6.22 6.64
C GLY A 293 26.28 -7.29 6.49
N LYS A 294 25.42 -7.36 7.50
CA LYS A 294 24.22 -8.19 7.48
C LYS A 294 23.00 -7.32 7.67
N ALA A 295 21.98 -7.56 6.86
CA ALA A 295 20.68 -6.94 7.01
C ALA A 295 19.63 -7.98 7.41
N CYS A 296 18.53 -7.49 7.98
CA CYS A 296 17.32 -8.27 8.15
C CYS A 296 16.15 -7.57 7.44
N LYS A 297 15.17 -8.37 7.04
CA LYS A 297 13.93 -7.92 6.41
C LYS A 297 12.74 -8.49 7.15
N LEU A 298 11.78 -7.63 7.50
CA LEU A 298 10.46 -8.02 8.00
C LEU A 298 9.41 -7.60 6.98
N SER A 299 8.53 -8.52 6.59
CA SER A 299 7.47 -8.28 5.61
C SER A 299 6.11 -8.67 6.17
N TRP A 300 5.20 -7.70 6.30
CA TRP A 300 3.79 -7.91 6.60
C TRP A 300 2.97 -7.84 5.32
N GLN A 301 2.05 -8.77 5.11
CA GLN A 301 1.20 -8.82 3.93
C GLN A 301 -0.24 -9.13 4.33
N GLY A 302 -1.19 -8.41 3.75
CA GLY A 302 -2.62 -8.58 4.04
C GLY A 302 -3.43 -7.36 3.65
N PHE A 303 -4.38 -6.96 4.51
CA PHE A 303 -5.20 -5.76 4.37
C PHE A 303 -4.96 -4.86 5.59
N LEU A 304 -4.03 -3.91 5.46
CA LEU A 304 -3.47 -3.15 6.57
C LEU A 304 -4.03 -1.71 6.58
N PRO A 305 -4.50 -1.21 7.74
CA PRO A 305 -4.86 0.20 7.89
C PRO A 305 -3.64 1.11 7.73
N THR A 306 -3.81 2.27 7.07
CA THR A 306 -2.74 3.28 6.98
C THR A 306 -2.29 3.79 8.36
N ALA A 307 -3.21 3.83 9.33
CA ALA A 307 -2.91 4.16 10.72
C ALA A 307 -1.92 3.16 11.35
N TRP A 308 -2.01 1.87 11.01
CA TRP A 308 -1.09 0.85 11.50
C TRP A 308 0.31 1.02 10.89
N SER A 309 0.40 1.31 9.59
CA SER A 309 1.69 1.61 8.94
C SER A 309 2.36 2.84 9.55
N ARG A 310 1.57 3.89 9.81
CA ARG A 310 2.02 5.11 10.49
C ARG A 310 2.56 4.81 11.89
N GLN A 311 1.80 4.06 12.69
CA GLN A 311 2.22 3.68 14.04
C GLN A 311 3.48 2.83 14.01
N THR A 312 3.59 1.90 13.07
CA THR A 312 4.77 1.06 12.90
C THR A 312 6.02 1.90 12.60
N LEU A 313 5.93 2.93 11.74
CA LEU A 313 7.06 3.83 11.51
C LEU A 313 7.49 4.56 12.80
N ILE A 314 6.53 5.03 13.60
CA ILE A 314 6.81 5.69 14.90
C ILE A 314 7.51 4.71 15.85
N ASP A 315 6.99 3.48 15.95
CA ASP A 315 7.53 2.45 16.82
C ASP A 315 8.96 2.05 16.41
N ILE A 316 9.25 1.97 15.10
CA ILE A 316 10.60 1.71 14.57
C ILE A 316 11.56 2.80 15.01
N ILE A 317 11.19 4.07 14.80
CA ILE A 317 12.06 5.21 15.13
C ILE A 317 12.29 5.29 16.65
N ALA A 318 11.29 4.95 17.46
CA ALA A 318 11.43 4.91 18.92
C ALA A 318 12.27 3.73 19.43
N ALA A 319 12.30 2.61 18.71
CA ALA A 319 13.06 1.41 19.09
C ALA A 319 14.53 1.45 18.64
N LEU A 320 14.83 2.15 17.54
CA LEU A 320 16.17 2.17 16.97
C LEU A 320 17.08 3.19 17.67
N PRO A 321 18.35 2.81 17.99
CA PRO A 321 19.33 3.75 18.49
C PRO A 321 19.59 4.90 17.51
N PRO A 322 19.99 6.09 18.01
CA PRO A 322 20.42 7.18 17.14
C PRO A 322 21.54 6.71 16.21
N LYS A 323 21.49 7.13 14.93
CA LYS A 323 22.46 6.81 13.87
C LYS A 323 22.37 5.41 13.24
N ARG A 324 21.36 4.60 13.57
CA ARG A 324 21.10 3.36 12.83
C ARG A 324 20.16 3.63 11.66
N TRP A 325 20.54 3.16 10.48
CA TRP A 325 19.71 3.31 9.30
C TRP A 325 18.59 2.27 9.27
N PHE A 326 17.48 2.60 8.61
CA PHE A 326 16.46 1.63 8.22
C PHE A 326 15.70 2.13 6.99
N SER A 327 15.09 1.20 6.26
CA SER A 327 14.14 1.49 5.19
C SER A 327 12.78 0.89 5.49
N PHE A 328 11.73 1.69 5.37
CA PHE A 328 10.34 1.32 5.59
C PHE A 328 9.53 1.59 4.32
N SER A 329 8.99 0.53 3.73
CA SER A 329 8.24 0.58 2.49
C SER A 329 6.79 0.13 2.69
N THR A 330 5.85 0.83 2.07
CA THR A 330 4.43 0.46 2.03
C THR A 330 3.94 0.39 0.58
N THR A 331 3.36 -0.75 0.22
CA THR A 331 2.79 -1.01 -1.11
C THR A 331 1.28 -1.18 -0.99
N THR A 332 0.53 -0.42 -1.79
CA THR A 332 -0.94 -0.48 -1.82
C THR A 332 -1.46 -1.65 -2.66
N PHE A 333 -2.75 -1.98 -2.58
CA PHE A 333 -3.37 -2.89 -3.54
C PHE A 333 -3.28 -2.33 -4.96
N SER A 334 -3.08 -3.23 -5.93
CA SER A 334 -3.00 -2.87 -7.36
C SER A 334 -4.26 -2.16 -7.82
N LYS A 335 -4.10 -1.10 -8.60
CA LYS A 335 -5.20 -0.34 -9.21
C LYS A 335 -5.15 -0.42 -10.73
N GLY A 336 -6.30 -0.21 -11.34
CA GLY A 336 -6.41 -0.09 -12.80
C GLY A 336 -6.19 -1.40 -13.55
N MET A 337 -6.22 -1.29 -14.88
CA MET A 337 -6.14 -2.42 -15.80
C MET A 337 -4.72 -3.00 -15.91
N VAL A 338 -3.70 -2.17 -15.71
CA VAL A 338 -2.28 -2.56 -15.75
C VAL A 338 -1.85 -3.23 -14.44
N GLY A 339 -2.62 -3.04 -13.36
CA GLY A 339 -2.34 -3.63 -12.06
C GLY A 339 -1.23 -2.88 -11.30
N ASP A 340 -1.01 -1.60 -11.59
CA ASP A 340 0.03 -0.83 -10.94
C ASP A 340 -0.32 -0.53 -9.47
N ASN A 341 0.67 -0.65 -8.60
CA ASN A 341 0.55 -0.35 -7.17
C ASN A 341 1.13 1.04 -6.90
N SER A 342 0.51 1.79 -5.97
CA SER A 342 1.21 2.93 -5.37
C SER A 342 2.15 2.43 -4.28
N GLU A 343 3.36 2.97 -4.24
CA GLU A 343 4.37 2.64 -3.24
C GLU A 343 4.90 3.90 -2.55
N CYS A 344 5.20 3.79 -1.26
CA CYS A 344 5.97 4.77 -0.52
C CYS A 344 7.13 4.07 0.19
N THR A 345 8.37 4.45 -0.09
CA THR A 345 9.56 3.93 0.58
C THR A 345 10.25 5.08 1.28
N ILE A 346 10.56 4.90 2.57
CA ILE A 346 11.21 5.90 3.42
C ILE A 346 12.51 5.29 3.92
N LEU A 347 13.64 5.92 3.62
CA LEU A 347 14.95 5.60 4.17
C LEU A 347 15.32 6.66 5.19
N LEU A 348 15.64 6.24 6.41
CA LEU A 348 16.35 7.08 7.38
C LEU A 348 17.80 6.61 7.38
N PRO A 349 18.76 7.33 6.77
CA PRO A 349 20.18 7.00 6.86
C PRO A 349 20.72 7.27 8.28
N SER A 350 20.14 8.26 8.96
CA SER A 350 20.45 8.65 10.33
C SER A 350 19.17 9.07 11.05
N ALA A 351 19.27 9.40 12.35
CA ALA A 351 18.09 9.70 13.16
C ALA A 351 17.36 11.01 12.80
N VAL A 352 17.98 11.89 12.00
CA VAL A 352 17.51 13.26 11.80
C VAL A 352 16.98 13.51 10.40
N GLU A 353 17.43 12.75 9.40
CA GLU A 353 17.13 13.01 7.99
C GLU A 353 16.48 11.79 7.36
N TYR A 354 15.66 12.02 6.34
CA TYR A 354 15.01 10.97 5.58
C TYR A 354 14.98 11.29 4.09
N ILE A 355 15.02 10.24 3.29
CA ILE A 355 14.68 10.26 1.88
C ILE A 355 13.43 9.42 1.70
N MET A 356 12.51 9.91 0.88
CA MET A 356 11.27 9.23 0.59
C MET A 356 11.03 9.16 -0.92
N TRP A 357 10.74 7.96 -1.40
CA TRP A 357 10.30 7.69 -2.77
C TRP A 357 8.79 7.43 -2.77
N GLU A 358 8.07 8.09 -3.68
CA GLU A 358 6.64 7.90 -3.93
C GLU A 358 6.44 7.43 -5.36
N VAL A 359 6.11 6.15 -5.55
CA VAL A 359 5.72 5.61 -6.84
C VAL A 359 4.21 5.74 -6.98
N LYS A 360 3.77 6.51 -7.97
CA LYS A 360 2.36 6.74 -8.28
C LYS A 360 2.02 6.16 -9.65
N PRO A 361 0.99 5.29 -9.73
CA PRO A 361 0.52 4.78 -11.01
C PRO A 361 -0.08 5.91 -11.85
N HIS A 362 -0.06 5.73 -13.17
CA HIS A 362 -0.74 6.65 -14.06
C HIS A 362 -2.26 6.46 -13.95
N GLU A 363 -2.99 7.50 -13.56
CA GLU A 363 -4.46 7.48 -13.48
C GLU A 363 -5.16 7.55 -14.86
#